data_AF-A0ABD4T9C4-F1
#
_entry.id   AF-A0ABD4T9C4-F1
#
_cell.length_a   1.000
_cell.length_b   1.000
_cell.length_c   1.000
_cell.angle_alpha   90.00
_cell.angle_beta   90.00
_cell.angle_gamma   90.00
#
_symmetry.space_group_name_H-M   'P 1'
#
loop_
_entity.id
_entity.type
_entity.pdbx_description
1 polymer ?
#
loop_
_entity_poly.entity_id
_entity_poly.type
_entity_poly.pdbx_seq_one_letter_code
_entity_poly.pdbx_strand_id
1 'polypeptide(L)' 'MLSEESKQLRFRFYHELEAAFRRICDEVADSDLKEGDIARLAQRIMQARHASLKILVDSDEMDEYFAAYPEAD' A
#
# COMPACT_ATOMS: atom_id res chain seq x y z
N MET A 1 -11.97 11.33 17.31
CA MET A 1 -11.07 11.93 16.30
C MET A 1 -9.64 11.75 16.78
N LEU A 2 -8.77 11.26 15.90
CA LEU A 2 -7.32 11.30 16.13
C LEU A 2 -6.86 12.77 16.15
N SER A 3 -5.72 13.05 16.79
CA SER A 3 -5.07 14.35 16.62
C SER A 3 -4.53 14.49 15.20
N GLU A 4 -4.35 15.73 14.72
CA GLU A 4 -3.74 16.01 13.41
C GLU A 4 -2.38 15.33 13.25
N GLU A 5 -1.55 15.36 14.29
CA GLU A 5 -0.25 14.67 14.30
C GLU A 5 -0.39 13.14 14.15
N SER A 6 -1.37 12.53 14.82
CA SER A 6 -1.65 11.09 14.70
C SER A 6 -2.16 10.73 13.30
N LYS A 7 -2.98 11.60 12.70
CA LYS A 7 -3.51 11.44 11.35
C LYS A 7 -2.39 11.51 10.31
N GLN A 8 -1.49 12.50 10.42
CA GLN A 8 -0.33 12.63 9.55
C GLN A 8 0.60 11.43 9.66
N LEU A 9 0.87 10.92 10.87
CA LEU A 9 1.69 9.73 11.05
C LEU A 9 1.05 8.50 10.39
N ARG A 10 -0.27 8.35 10.51
CA ARG A 10 -1.03 7.26 9.89
C ARG A 10 -1.02 7.37 8.36
N PHE A 11 -1.19 8.56 7.79
CA PHE A 11 -1.08 8.78 6.34
C PHE A 11 0.32 8.46 5.82
N ARG A 12 1.35 8.90 6.54
CA ARG A 12 2.73 8.55 6.21
C ARG A 12 2.95 7.03 6.24
N PHE A 13 2.45 6.36 7.27
CA PHE A 13 2.56 4.91 7.37
C PHE A 13 1.82 4.18 6.23
N TYR A 14 0.61 4.63 5.88
CA TYR A 14 -0.11 4.13 4.71
C TYR A 14 0.73 4.27 3.44
N HIS A 15 1.30 5.45 3.19
CA HIS A 15 2.08 5.73 1.99
C HIS A 15 3.35 4.87 1.88
N GLU A 16 4.12 4.78 2.98
CA GLU A 16 5.34 3.96 3.03
C GLU A 16 5.02 2.47 2.85
N LEU A 17 3.91 2.00 3.43
CA LEU A 17 3.47 0.62 3.31
C LEU A 17 2.97 0.31 1.89
N GLU A 18 2.21 1.21 1.27
CA GLU A 18 1.79 1.06 -0.13
C GLU A 18 3.01 1.01 -1.06
N ALA A 19 3.99 1.89 -0.88
CA ALA A 19 5.22 1.87 -1.65
C ALA A 19 6.01 0.57 -1.46
N ALA A 20 6.05 0.03 -0.23
CA ALA A 20 6.65 -1.27 0.03
C ALA A 20 5.94 -2.41 -0.72
N PHE A 21 4.60 -2.41 -0.75
CA PHE A 21 3.86 -3.39 -1.55
C PHE A 21 4.16 -3.29 -3.04
N ARG A 22 4.22 -2.08 -3.61
CA ARG A 22 4.56 -1.87 -5.02
C ARG A 22 5.94 -2.45 -5.35
N ARG A 23 6.96 -2.11 -4.55
CA ARG A 23 8.34 -2.64 -4.72
C ARG A 23 8.39 -4.17 -4.69
N ILE A 24 7.70 -4.80 -3.75
CA ILE A 24 7.69 -6.27 -3.66
C ILE A 24 6.98 -6.88 -4.88
N CYS A 25 5.91 -6.25 -5.38
CA CYS A 25 5.26 -6.71 -6.61
C CYS A 25 6.19 -6.61 -7.82
N ASP A 26 6.97 -5.52 -7.94
CA ASP A 26 7.95 -5.35 -9.00
C ASP A 26 9.05 -6.43 -8.90
N GLU A 27 9.58 -6.69 -7.69
CA GLU A 27 10.54 -7.78 -7.44
C GLU A 27 9.99 -9.16 -7.82
N VAL A 28 8.70 -9.41 -7.57
CA VAL A 28 8.05 -10.66 -7.96
C VAL A 28 7.91 -10.76 -9.48
N ALA A 29 7.58 -9.66 -10.15
CA ALA A 29 7.47 -9.61 -11.61
C ALA A 29 8.83 -9.84 -12.30
N ASP A 30 9.92 -9.33 -11.71
CA ASP A 30 11.28 -9.46 -12.23
C ASP A 30 12.00 -10.76 -11.79
N SER A 31 11.33 -11.61 -11.01
CA SER A 31 11.93 -12.83 -10.47
C SER A 31 12.01 -13.98 -11.50
N ASP A 32 13.04 -14.82 -11.39
CA ASP A 32 13.17 -16.08 -12.16
C ASP A 32 12.39 -17.25 -11.50
N LEU A 33 11.33 -16.93 -10.75
CA LEU A 33 10.49 -17.93 -10.11
C LEU A 33 9.61 -18.63 -11.15
N LYS A 34 9.18 -19.85 -10.83
CA LYS A 34 8.20 -20.55 -11.66
C LYS A 34 6.89 -19.78 -11.66
N GLU A 35 6.21 -19.75 -12.80
CA GLU A 35 4.95 -19.03 -12.99
C GLU A 35 3.90 -19.35 -11.91
N GLY A 36 3.76 -20.63 -11.54
CA GLY A 36 2.83 -21.05 -10.48
C GLY A 36 3.18 -20.55 -9.07
N ASP A 37 4.45 -20.21 -8.82
CA ASP A 37 4.91 -19.65 -7.56
C ASP A 37 4.76 -18.12 -7.57
N ILE A 38 5.04 -17.47 -8.70
CA ILE A 38 4.74 -16.04 -8.94
C ILE A 38 3.26 -15.76 -8.69
N ALA A 39 2.36 -16.53 -9.31
CA ALA A 39 0.91 -16.32 -9.17
C ALA A 39 0.45 -16.44 -7.71
N ARG A 40 0.95 -17.45 -6.98
CA ARG A 40 0.61 -17.67 -5.57
C ARG A 40 1.17 -16.57 -4.68
N LEU A 41 2.39 -16.12 -4.93
CA LEU A 41 3.04 -15.07 -4.15
C LEU A 41 2.35 -13.72 -4.39
N ALA A 42 2.08 -13.36 -5.65
CA ALA A 42 1.34 -12.15 -6.02
C ALA A 42 -0.05 -12.12 -5.35
N GLN A 43 -0.78 -13.24 -5.38
CA GLN A 43 -2.09 -13.33 -4.73
C GLN A 43 -2.01 -13.06 -3.22
N ARG A 44 -1.02 -13.64 -2.53
CA ARG A 44 -0.83 -13.42 -1.08
C ARG A 44 -0.45 -11.99 -0.75
N ILE A 45 0.42 -11.38 -1.55
CA ILE A 45 0.83 -9.97 -1.39
C ILE A 45 -0.39 -9.05 -1.58
N MET A 46 -1.20 -9.28 -2.61
CA MET A 46 -2.41 -8.48 -2.87
C MET A 46 -3.44 -8.60 -1.76
N GLN A 47 -3.63 -9.79 -1.19
CA GLN A 47 -4.50 -9.99 -0.03
C GLN A 47 -3.98 -9.22 1.20
N ALA A 48 -2.67 -9.30 1.48
CA ALA A 48 -2.05 -8.56 2.57
C ALA A 48 -2.17 -7.04 2.37
N ARG A 49 -1.92 -6.54 1.14
CA ARG A 49 -2.11 -5.13 0.78
C ARG A 49 -3.52 -4.67 1.06
N HIS A 50 -4.51 -5.38 0.54
CA HIS A 50 -5.91 -5.01 0.71
C HIS A 50 -6.33 -5.03 2.19
N ALA A 51 -5.92 -6.04 2.95
CA ALA A 51 -6.27 -6.16 4.36
C ALA A 51 -5.64 -5.06 5.23
N SER A 52 -4.39 -4.68 4.94
CA SER A 52 -3.65 -3.70 5.72
C SER A 52 -3.99 -2.25 5.37
N LEU A 53 -4.13 -1.92 4.08
CA LEU A 53 -4.36 -0.53 3.67
C LEU A 53 -5.77 -0.03 4.00
N LYS A 54 -6.79 -0.91 3.87
CA LYS A 54 -8.20 -0.54 4.08
C LYS A 54 -8.54 -0.06 5.50
N ILE A 55 -7.69 -0.36 6.48
CA ILE A 55 -7.91 0.01 7.90
C ILE A 55 -7.13 1.26 8.31
N LEU A 56 -6.28 1.79 7.42
CA LEU A 56 -5.36 2.87 7.73
C LEU A 56 -5.85 4.23 7.23
N VAL A 57 -6.55 4.28 6.10
CA VAL A 57 -7.15 5.51 5.57
C VAL A 57 -8.59 5.18 5.18
N ASP A 58 -9.55 5.87 5.79
CA ASP A 58 -10.95 5.71 5.49
C ASP A 58 -11.31 6.43 4.17
N SER A 59 -12.42 6.04 3.53
CA SER A 59 -12.78 6.55 2.21
C SER A 59 -13.04 8.07 2.19
N ASP A 60 -13.52 8.64 3.28
CA ASP A 60 -13.74 10.08 3.48
C ASP A 60 -12.45 10.86 3.76
N GLU A 61 -11.34 10.17 4.02
CA GLU A 61 -10.02 10.76 4.26
C GLU A 61 -9.11 10.70 3.01
N MET A 62 -9.55 10.02 1.94
CA MET A 62 -8.74 9.79 0.74
C MET A 62 -8.36 11.09 0.01
N ASP A 63 -9.28 12.06 -0.07
CA ASP A 63 -9.01 13.36 -0.72
C ASP A 63 -7.88 14.12 -0.01
N GLU A 64 -7.88 14.10 1.33
CA GLU A 64 -6.85 14.73 2.15
C GLU A 64 -5.52 13.98 2.06
N TYR A 65 -5.58 12.64 2.03
CA TYR A 65 -4.42 11.81 1.78
C TYR A 65 -3.77 12.15 0.43
N PHE A 66 -4.53 12.20 -0.66
CA PHE A 66 -4.01 12.52 -1.99
C PHE A 66 -3.46 13.93 -2.09
N ALA A 67 -4.03 14.89 -1.35
CA ALA A 67 -3.45 16.24 -1.27
C ALA A 67 -2.07 16.25 -0.57
N ALA A 68 -1.87 15.39 0.43
CA ALA A 68 -0.59 15.26 1.15
C ALA A 68 0.45 14.44 0.39
N TYR A 69 0.01 13.45 -0.39
CA TYR A 69 0.84 12.53 -1.17
C TYR A 69 0.32 12.43 -2.62
N PRO A 70 0.54 13.46 -3.45
CA PRO A 70 0.15 13.40 -4.84
C PRO A 70 0.89 12.26 -5.53
N GLU A 71 0.17 11.43 -6.30
CA GLU A 71 0.83 10.46 -7.17
C GLU A 71 1.66 11.24 -8.20
N ALA A 72 2.93 10.87 -8.35
CA ALA A 72 3.74 11.40 -9.46
C ALA A 72 3.21 10.76 -10.74
N ASP A 73 2.78 11.60 -11.69
CA ASP A 73 2.45 11.20 -13.07
C ASP A 73 3.59 10.39 -13.73
#